data_AF-A0A935AYP2-F1
#
_entry.id   AF-A0A935AYP2-F1
#
_cell.length_a   1.000
_cell.length_b   1.000
_cell.length_c   1.000
_cell.angle_alpha   90.00
_cell.angle_beta   90.00
_cell.angle_gamma   90.00
#
_symmetry.space_group_name_H-M   'P 1'
#
loop_
_entity.id
_entity.type
_entity.pdbx_description
1 polymer ?
#
loop_
_entity_poly.entity_id
_entity_poly.type
_entity_poly.pdbx_seq_one_letter_code
_entity_poly.pdbx_strand_id
1 'polypeptide(L)'
;MPAARGLQANYVLYWEMIQDACKRGCRHFHLGRSTADSGAEDFKRKWNASARQLYWYTHRPDGSAPAELNVDNPKFKLAIRAWRRIPLWGTRLLGPMIARGIP
;
A
#
# COMPACT_ATOMS: atom_id res chain seq x y z
N MET A 1 6.61 1.15 -17.42
CA MET A 1 6.30 2.29 -18.29
C MET A 1 6.76 3.61 -17.63
N PRO A 2 8.03 4.01 -17.77
CA PRO A 2 8.54 5.27 -17.22
C PRO A 2 7.90 6.52 -17.85
N ALA A 3 7.53 6.45 -19.13
CA ALA A 3 6.97 7.57 -19.89
C ALA A 3 5.61 8.09 -19.36
N ALA A 4 4.77 7.19 -18.82
CA ALA A 4 3.45 7.58 -18.31
C ALA A 4 3.48 8.32 -16.96
N ARG A 5 4.63 8.30 -16.26
CA ARG A 5 4.74 8.91 -14.92
C ARG A 5 4.72 10.44 -14.96
N GLY A 6 5.19 11.04 -16.06
CA GLY A 6 5.15 12.49 -16.28
C GLY A 6 3.73 13.05 -16.45
N LEU A 7 2.78 12.22 -16.89
CA LEU A 7 1.38 12.61 -17.08
C LEU A 7 0.65 12.85 -15.75
N GLN A 8 1.21 12.39 -14.63
CA GLN A 8 0.66 12.64 -13.29
C GLN A 8 -0.82 12.25 -13.15
N ALA A 9 -1.28 11.20 -13.84
CA ALA A 9 -2.68 10.78 -13.92
C ALA A 9 -3.37 10.59 -12.56
N ASN A 10 -2.61 10.24 -11.52
CA ASN A 10 -3.13 10.16 -10.15
C ASN A 10 -3.70 11.50 -9.66
N TYR A 11 -3.09 12.63 -10.01
CA TYR A 11 -3.62 13.94 -9.61
C TYR A 11 -4.97 14.23 -10.26
N VAL A 12 -5.12 13.90 -11.54
CA VAL A 12 -6.39 14.04 -12.26
C VAL A 12 -7.45 13.15 -11.65
N LEU A 13 -7.12 11.88 -11.35
CA LEU A 13 -8.05 10.95 -10.72
C LEU A 13 -8.57 11.49 -9.37
N TYR A 14 -7.67 11.90 -8.47
CA TYR A 14 -8.07 12.43 -7.17
C TYR A 14 -8.84 13.75 -7.28
N TRP A 15 -8.47 14.63 -8.23
CA TRP A 15 -9.22 15.86 -8.52
C TRP A 15 -10.67 15.56 -8.86
N GLU A 16 -10.91 14.68 -9.85
CA GLU A 16 -12.27 14.36 -10.30
C GLU A 16 -13.10 13.71 -9.18
N MET A 17 -12.50 12.84 -8.37
CA MET A 17 -13.19 12.22 -7.24
C MET A 17 -13.59 13.24 -6.16
N ILE A 18 -12.70 14.16 -5.81
CA ILE A 18 -12.99 15.22 -4.82
C ILE A 18 -14.05 16.17 -5.39
N GLN A 19 -13.93 16.55 -6.66
CA GLN A 19 -14.89 17.41 -7.34
C GLN A 19 -16.29 16.79 -7.37
N ASP A 20 -16.41 15.51 -7.69
CA ASP A 20 -17.68 14.77 -7.66
C ASP A 20 -18.27 14.74 -6.25
N ALA A 21 -17.46 14.47 -5.22
CA ALA A 21 -17.90 14.50 -3.83
C ALA A 21 -18.42 15.89 -3.41
N CYS A 22 -17.75 16.96 -3.84
CA CYS A 22 -18.22 18.33 -3.60
C CYS A 22 -19.56 18.61 -4.30
N LYS A 23 -19.73 18.20 -5.56
CA LYS A 23 -20.99 18.34 -6.31
C LYS A 23 -22.15 17.60 -5.65
N ARG A 24 -21.88 16.47 -4.99
CA ARG A 24 -22.85 15.71 -4.20
C ARG A 24 -23.12 16.31 -2.81
N GLY A 25 -22.47 17.41 -2.45
CA GLY A 25 -22.64 18.06 -1.15
C GLY A 25 -21.90 17.38 0.01
N CYS A 26 -20.98 16.44 -0.27
CA CYS A 26 -20.19 15.80 0.78
C CYS A 26 -19.30 16.82 1.49
N ARG A 27 -19.20 16.71 2.82
CA ARG A 27 -18.35 17.58 3.66
C ARG A 27 -16.99 16.98 3.98
N HIS A 28 -16.86 15.66 3.85
CA HIS A 28 -15.64 14.93 4.16
C HIS A 28 -15.30 13.99 3.01
N PHE A 29 -14.01 13.91 2.67
CA PHE A 29 -13.50 12.98 1.67
C PHE A 29 -12.32 12.20 2.25
N HIS A 30 -12.41 10.87 2.24
CA HIS A 30 -11.37 10.00 2.80
C HIS A 30 -10.42 9.52 1.70
N LEU A 31 -9.15 9.93 1.75
CA LEU A 31 -8.09 9.50 0.82
C LEU A 31 -7.57 8.07 1.07
N GLY A 32 -8.23 7.32 1.95
CA GLY A 32 -7.83 5.98 2.34
C GLY A 32 -6.58 5.94 3.23
N ARG A 33 -6.20 4.73 3.62
CA ARG A 33 -5.08 4.47 4.56
C ARG A 33 -3.73 4.58 3.86
N SER A 34 -2.69 4.92 4.60
CA SER A 34 -1.28 4.90 4.16
C SER A 34 -0.39 4.68 5.36
N THR A 35 0.79 4.12 5.13
CA THR A 35 1.85 4.03 6.14
C THR A 35 2.34 5.43 6.49
N ALA A 36 2.64 5.66 7.76
CA ALA A 36 3.27 6.91 8.22
C ALA A 36 4.62 7.13 7.52
N ASP A 37 4.94 8.38 7.22
CA ASP A 37 6.16 8.86 6.58
C ASP A 37 6.44 8.21 5.21
N SER A 38 5.38 7.70 4.56
CA SER A 38 5.47 7.14 3.22
C SER A 38 5.19 8.19 2.15
N GLY A 39 5.74 7.98 0.95
CA GLY A 39 5.43 8.86 -0.19
C GLY A 39 3.93 8.90 -0.56
N ALA A 40 3.15 7.89 -0.16
CA ALA A 40 1.69 7.91 -0.30
C ALA A 40 1.03 8.86 0.70
N GLU A 41 1.56 9.00 1.92
CA GLU A 41 1.11 10.01 2.87
C GLU A 41 1.46 11.41 2.37
N ASP A 42 2.69 11.63 1.91
CA ASP A 42 3.13 12.92 1.36
C ASP A 42 2.30 13.36 0.15
N PHE A 43 1.94 12.41 -0.72
CA PHE A 43 1.03 12.68 -1.83
C PHE A 43 -0.34 13.17 -1.32
N LYS A 44 -0.89 12.56 -0.27
CA LYS A 44 -2.20 12.93 0.30
C LYS A 44 -2.15 14.26 1.05
N ARG A 45 -1.03 14.60 1.72
CA ARG A 45 -0.88 15.91 2.39
C ARG A 45 -1.05 17.08 1.42
N LYS A 46 -0.64 16.92 0.16
CA LYS A 46 -0.81 17.95 -0.90
C LYS A 46 -2.28 18.27 -1.21
N TRP A 47 -3.21 17.39 -0.86
CA TRP A 47 -4.65 17.60 -0.98
C TRP A 47 -5.28 18.22 0.27
N ASN A 48 -4.47 18.84 1.14
CA ASN A 48 -4.87 19.44 2.42
C ASN A 48 -5.55 18.43 3.37
N ALA A 49 -5.14 17.16 3.31
CA ALA A 49 -5.70 16.11 4.14
C ALA A 49 -5.04 16.05 5.52
N SER A 50 -5.85 15.84 6.56
CA SER A 50 -5.40 15.59 7.93
C SER A 50 -5.19 14.08 8.15
N ALA A 51 -4.00 13.69 8.61
CA ALA A 51 -3.73 12.31 9.00
C ALA A 51 -4.46 11.95 10.30
N ARG A 52 -5.07 10.77 10.36
CA ARG A 52 -5.67 10.21 11.56
C ARG A 52 -5.03 8.85 11.84
N GLN A 53 -4.41 8.71 13.01
CA GLN A 53 -3.83 7.44 13.44
C GLN A 53 -4.91 6.36 13.46
N LEU A 54 -4.58 5.23 12.86
CA LEU A 54 -5.40 4.03 12.88
C LEU A 54 -4.65 2.95 13.68
N TYR A 55 -5.37 2.06 14.35
CA TYR A 55 -4.79 1.01 15.18
C TYR A 55 -5.23 -0.37 14.69
N TRP A 56 -4.29 -1.31 14.65
CA TRP A 56 -4.52 -2.69 14.24
C TRP A 56 -4.31 -3.56 15.44
N TYR A 57 -5.36 -4.28 15.82
CA TYR A 57 -5.31 -5.25 16.89
C TYR A 57 -5.38 -6.63 16.26
N THR A 58 -4.35 -7.45 16.51
CA THR A 58 -4.38 -8.87 16.14
C THR A 58 -4.57 -9.65 17.42
N HIS A 59 -5.69 -10.36 17.53
CA HIS A 59 -5.92 -11.26 18.65
C HIS A 59 -5.31 -12.64 18.33
N ARG A 60 -4.34 -13.08 19.13
CA ARG A 60 -3.75 -14.42 19.03
C ARG A 60 -4.03 -15.21 20.31
N PRO A 61 -4.76 -16.35 20.23
CA PRO A 61 -5.13 -17.15 21.40
C PRO A 61 -3.93 -17.74 22.17
N ASP A 62 -2.78 -17.90 21.51
CA ASP A 62 -1.58 -18.52 22.06
C ASP A 62 -0.59 -17.53 22.71
N GLY A 63 -0.92 -16.23 22.73
CA GLY A 63 -0.04 -15.19 23.27
C GLY A 63 1.25 -14.98 22.45
N SER A 64 1.35 -15.55 21.25
CA SER A 64 2.52 -15.37 20.40
C SER A 64 2.64 -13.91 19.91
N ALA A 65 3.88 -13.43 19.80
CA ALA A 65 4.15 -12.08 19.33
C ALA A 65 3.48 -11.84 17.96
N PRO A 66 2.95 -10.63 17.68
CA PRO A 66 2.40 -10.31 16.38
C PRO A 66 3.46 -10.59 15.31
N ALA A 67 3.11 -11.39 14.29
CA ALA A 67 3.96 -11.49 13.11
C ALA A 67 4.14 -10.08 12.54
N GLU A 68 5.33 -9.50 12.73
CA GLU A 68 5.72 -8.25 12.10
C GLU A 68 5.83 -8.50 10.60
N LEU A 69 4.72 -8.36 9.88
CA LEU A 69 4.70 -8.25 8.41
C LEU A 69 5.21 -6.86 8.00
N ASN A 70 6.34 -6.46 8.57
CA ASN A 70 7.01 -5.24 8.20
C ASN A 70 7.82 -5.52 6.93
N VAL A 71 7.33 -5.00 5.81
CA VAL A 71 7.96 -5.10 4.49
C VAL A 71 9.38 -4.49 4.50
N ASP A 72 9.68 -3.63 5.47
CA ASP A 72 11.01 -3.04 5.64
C ASP A 72 12.03 -3.92 6.36
N ASN A 73 11.61 -5.05 6.93
CA ASN A 73 12.53 -5.97 7.59
C ASN A 73 13.56 -6.53 6.57
N PRO A 74 14.86 -6.46 6.89
CA PRO A 74 15.94 -6.81 5.96
C PRO A 74 15.86 -8.25 5.44
N LYS A 75 15.28 -9.18 6.22
CA LYS A 75 15.07 -10.58 5.78
C LYS A 75 14.08 -10.66 4.62
N PHE A 76 12.97 -9.92 4.68
CA PHE A 76 12.01 -9.84 3.57
C PHE A 76 12.63 -9.12 2.36
N LYS A 77 13.43 -8.07 2.56
CA LYS A 77 14.13 -7.38 1.46
C LYS A 77 15.07 -8.32 0.68
N LEU A 78 15.78 -9.21 1.37
CA LEU A 78 16.64 -10.21 0.72
C LEU A 78 15.80 -11.23 -0.07
N ALA A 79 14.73 -11.76 0.53
CA ALA A 79 13.82 -12.69 -0.12
C ALA A 79 13.17 -12.08 -1.38
N ILE A 80 12.70 -10.84 -1.30
CA ILE A 80 12.13 -10.09 -2.44
C ILE A 80 13.18 -9.92 -3.54
N ARG A 81 14.44 -9.60 -3.20
CA ARG A 81 15.52 -9.43 -4.18
C ARG A 81 15.85 -10.74 -4.89
N ALA A 82 15.89 -11.85 -4.17
CA ALA A 82 16.08 -13.18 -4.75
C ALA A 82 14.91 -13.52 -5.68
N TRP A 83 13.67 -13.32 -5.21
CA TRP A 83 12.45 -13.56 -5.98
C TRP A 83 12.41 -12.78 -7.31
N ARG A 84 12.81 -11.51 -7.32
CA ARG A 84 12.88 -10.67 -8.53
C ARG A 84 13.87 -11.18 -9.59
N ARG A 85 14.79 -12.06 -9.23
CA ARG A 85 15.77 -12.66 -10.16
C ARG A 85 15.32 -14.04 -10.69
N ILE A 86 14.21 -14.58 -10.20
CA ILE A 86 13.70 -15.88 -10.65
C ILE A 86 13.06 -15.72 -12.04
N PRO A 87 13.38 -16.60 -13.01
CA PRO A 87 12.72 -16.62 -14.32
C PRO A 87 11.21 -16.90 -14.22
N LEU A 88 10.44 -16.47 -15.22
CA LEU A 88 8.97 -16.58 -15.23
C LEU A 88 8.45 -18.01 -14.99
N TRP A 89 9.15 -19.04 -15.50
CA TRP A 89 8.76 -20.42 -15.27
C TRP A 89 8.91 -20.83 -13.80
N GLY A 90 9.94 -20.32 -13.11
CA GLY A 90 10.20 -20.59 -11.70
C GLY A 90 9.20 -19.87 -10.80
N THR A 91 8.82 -18.63 -11.13
CA THR A 91 7.79 -17.90 -10.37
C THR A 91 6.40 -18.53 -10.55
N ARG A 92 6.10 -19.12 -11.71
CA ARG A 92 4.86 -19.88 -11.95
C ARG A 92 4.75 -21.14 -11.10
N LEU A 93 5.86 -21.85 -10.89
CA LEU A 93 5.89 -23.08 -10.08
C LEU A 93 5.84 -22.78 -8.58
N LEU A 94 6.66 -21.82 -8.12
CA LEU A 94 6.83 -21.51 -6.70
C LEU A 94 5.79 -20.51 -6.16
N GLY A 95 5.25 -19.65 -7.04
CA GLY A 95 4.33 -18.57 -6.67
C GLY A 95 3.08 -19.06 -5.92
N PRO A 96 2.37 -20.09 -6.40
CA PRO A 96 1.18 -20.61 -5.73
C PRO A 96 1.45 -21.22 -4.35
N MET A 97 2.65 -21.75 -4.10
CA MET A 97 3.01 -22.30 -2.79
C MET A 97 3.32 -21.18 -1.80
N ILE A 98 4.00 -20.13 -2.25
CA ILE A 98 4.36 -18.99 -1.40
C ILE A 98 3.14 -18.11 -1.11
N ALA A 99 2.28 -17.85 -2.10
CA ALA A 99 1.07 -17.04 -1.93
C ALA A 99 0.10 -17.61 -0.89
N ARG A 100 0.09 -18.93 -0.69
CA ARG A 100 -0.72 -19.60 0.34
C ARG A 100 -0.22 -19.35 1.76
N GLY A 101 1.05 -18.98 1.94
CA GLY A 101 1.65 -18.72 3.26
C GLY A 101 1.70 -17.24 3.64
N ILE A 102 1.22 -16.34 2.77
CA ILE A 102 1.15 -14.91 3.05
C ILE A 102 -0.30 -14.61 3.50
N PRO A 103 -0.50 -14.07 4.72
CA PRO A 103 -1.83 -13.67 5.20
C PRO A 103 -2.49 -12.58 4.35
#